data_AF-A0A2E5GZ09-F1
#
_entry.id   AF-A0A2E5GZ09-F1
#
_cell.length_a   1.000
_cell.length_b   1.000
_cell.length_c   1.000
_cell.angle_alpha   90.00
_cell.angle_beta   90.00
_cell.angle_gamma   90.00
#
_symmetry.space_group_name_H-M   'P 1'
#
loop_
_entity.id
_entity.type
_entity.pdbx_description
1 polymer ?
#
loop_
_entity_poly.entity_id
_entity_poly.type
_entity_poly.pdbx_seq_one_letter_code
_entity_poly.pdbx_strand_id
1 'polypeptide(L)'
;MSHSGKNPGWAGNVGEYELTEADIRGDDFVGESPLEGGHPSGAATYPYMLEAKDPEALLFEGSYQVRFEKILTRYPETRAALLPTLSLAREVRGYVSPETMDEVAQLLDLSSAYVRGVATFYTMYNKKPVGKYFIQICTNISCNLCGAEDVLKEFLEEIGTELGEISSDGDFSVIEAECL
;
A
#
# COMPACT_ATOMS: atom_id res chain seq x y z
N MET A 1 -28.94 -24.80 -0.60
CA MET A 1 -29.46 -23.44 -0.88
C MET A 1 -28.26 -22.63 -1.33
N SER A 2 -28.09 -22.45 -2.64
CA SER A 2 -26.97 -21.70 -3.20
C SER A 2 -27.08 -20.25 -2.73
N HIS A 3 -26.21 -19.87 -1.80
CA HIS A 3 -26.05 -18.47 -1.47
C HIS A 3 -25.26 -17.84 -2.61
N SER A 4 -25.95 -17.13 -3.51
CA SER A 4 -25.31 -16.18 -4.42
C SER A 4 -24.82 -14.99 -3.59
N GLY A 5 -23.77 -15.21 -2.80
CA GLY A 5 -23.09 -14.15 -2.09
C GLY A 5 -22.39 -13.27 -3.13
N LYS A 6 -22.82 -12.01 -3.24
CA LYS A 6 -22.04 -10.98 -3.92
C LYS A 6 -20.79 -10.74 -3.07
N ASN A 7 -19.75 -11.53 -3.30
CA ASN A 7 -18.44 -11.32 -2.69
C ASN A 7 -17.71 -10.25 -3.51
N PRO A 8 -17.20 -9.16 -2.92
CA PRO A 8 -16.33 -8.20 -3.61
C PRO A 8 -14.92 -8.78 -3.89
N GLY A 9 -14.85 -10.06 -4.26
CA GLY A 9 -13.64 -10.83 -4.47
C GLY A 9 -12.76 -10.21 -5.55
N TRP A 10 -11.49 -10.05 -5.21
CA TRP A 10 -10.36 -9.82 -6.10
C TRP A 10 -10.44 -8.56 -6.98
N ALA A 11 -9.91 -7.46 -6.43
CA ALA A 11 -9.42 -6.32 -7.20
C ALA A 11 -10.40 -5.78 -8.27
N GLY A 12 -11.66 -5.56 -7.93
CA GLY A 12 -12.58 -4.75 -8.76
C GLY A 12 -13.06 -5.37 -10.05
N ASN A 13 -13.11 -6.69 -10.14
CA ASN A 13 -13.92 -7.33 -11.18
C ASN A 13 -15.40 -7.17 -10.79
N VAL A 14 -16.22 -6.61 -11.68
CA VAL A 14 -17.69 -6.53 -11.53
C VAL A 14 -18.33 -7.58 -12.45
N GLY A 15 -19.15 -8.47 -11.88
CA GLY A 15 -19.78 -9.59 -12.59
C GLY A 15 -20.41 -10.60 -11.64
N GLU A 16 -21.12 -11.59 -12.19
CA GLU A 16 -21.50 -12.79 -11.45
C GLU A 16 -20.33 -13.78 -11.50
N TYR A 17 -19.81 -14.17 -10.32
CA TYR A 17 -18.72 -15.14 -10.20
C TYR A 17 -19.27 -16.41 -9.56
N GLU A 18 -18.98 -17.55 -10.18
CA GLU A 18 -19.16 -18.86 -9.54
C GLU A 18 -17.89 -19.17 -8.72
N LEU A 19 -17.84 -18.66 -7.48
CA LEU A 19 -16.74 -18.94 -6.54
C LEU A 19 -17.13 -20.09 -5.62
N THR A 20 -16.19 -21.01 -5.40
CA THR A 20 -16.33 -22.08 -4.40
C THR A 20 -16.13 -21.54 -2.98
N GLU A 21 -16.50 -22.32 -1.97
CA GLU A 21 -16.25 -21.97 -0.57
C GLU A 21 -14.74 -21.84 -0.27
N ALA A 22 -13.89 -22.60 -0.96
CA ALA A 22 -12.44 -22.53 -0.85
C ALA A 22 -11.88 -21.23 -1.49
N ASP A 23 -12.42 -20.81 -2.64
CA ASP A 23 -12.08 -19.53 -3.30
C ASP A 23 -12.43 -18.34 -2.40
N ILE A 24 -13.58 -18.40 -1.73
CA ILE A 24 -14.05 -17.34 -0.83
C ILE A 24 -13.17 -17.25 0.43
N ARG A 25 -12.69 -18.40 0.93
CA ARG A 25 -11.82 -18.47 2.11
C ARG A 25 -10.35 -18.15 1.80
N GLY A 26 -9.96 -18.16 0.53
CA GLY A 26 -8.57 -17.98 0.11
C GLY A 26 -7.70 -19.22 0.36
N ASP A 27 -8.33 -20.36 0.67
CA ASP A 27 -7.66 -21.65 0.92
C ASP A 27 -7.16 -22.28 -0.38
N ASP A 28 -7.75 -21.90 -1.52
CA ASP A 28 -7.44 -22.41 -2.86
C ASP A 28 -6.36 -21.59 -3.60
N PHE A 29 -5.51 -20.85 -2.88
CA PHE A 29 -4.30 -20.31 -3.48
C PHE A 29 -3.32 -21.46 -3.79
N VAL A 30 -3.59 -22.16 -4.89
CA VAL A 30 -2.73 -23.21 -5.45
C VAL A 30 -2.13 -22.67 -6.74
N GLY A 31 -1.04 -21.94 -6.59
CA GLY A 31 -0.20 -21.42 -7.67
C GLY A 31 1.14 -20.97 -7.09
N GLU A 32 2.18 -20.90 -7.92
CA GLU A 32 3.39 -20.14 -7.54
C GLU A 32 2.97 -18.68 -7.38
N SER A 33 3.30 -18.06 -6.23
CA SER A 33 3.14 -16.62 -6.09
C SER A 33 3.83 -15.94 -7.27
N PRO A 34 3.12 -15.12 -8.06
CA PRO A 34 3.78 -14.32 -9.09
C PRO A 34 4.93 -13.57 -8.42
N LEU A 35 6.14 -13.66 -8.98
CA LEU A 35 7.26 -12.83 -8.54
C LEU A 35 6.91 -11.33 -8.63
N GLU A 36 5.93 -10.99 -9.48
CA GLU A 36 5.37 -9.67 -9.65
C GLU A 36 3.86 -9.67 -9.32
N GLY A 37 3.49 -9.04 -8.20
CA GLY A 37 2.10 -8.65 -7.90
C GLY A 37 1.22 -9.74 -7.27
N GLY A 38 0.97 -9.63 -5.95
CA GLY A 38 0.07 -10.52 -5.20
C GLY A 38 -0.55 -9.93 -3.91
N HIS A 39 -1.76 -10.43 -3.62
CA HIS A 39 -2.75 -10.31 -2.51
C HIS A 39 -3.00 -8.96 -1.75
N PRO A 40 -4.26 -8.48 -1.66
CA PRO A 40 -4.63 -7.18 -1.06
C PRO A 40 -4.72 -7.11 0.49
N SER A 41 -4.33 -8.16 1.23
CA SER A 41 -4.59 -8.26 2.69
C SER A 41 -3.37 -8.13 3.61
N GLY A 42 -2.16 -7.89 3.07
CA GLY A 42 -0.94 -7.77 3.89
C GLY A 42 -0.46 -6.32 3.99
N ALA A 43 -0.51 -5.73 5.18
CA ALA A 43 -0.20 -4.31 5.41
C ALA A 43 1.30 -3.95 5.57
N ALA A 44 2.24 -4.89 5.41
CA ALA A 44 3.65 -4.58 5.70
C ALA A 44 4.67 -5.15 4.68
N THR A 45 4.32 -6.19 3.92
CA THR A 45 5.20 -6.80 2.92
C THR A 45 4.43 -6.95 1.62
N TYR A 46 4.36 -5.86 0.86
CA TYR A 46 3.75 -5.87 -0.45
C TYR A 46 4.63 -6.61 -1.46
N PRO A 47 4.15 -7.68 -2.13
CA PRO A 47 4.80 -8.29 -3.30
C PRO A 47 4.73 -7.41 -4.56
N TYR A 48 4.24 -6.18 -4.43
CA TYR A 48 4.03 -5.23 -5.53
C TYR A 48 4.75 -3.90 -5.33
N MET A 49 5.44 -3.68 -4.21
CA MET A 49 6.42 -2.58 -4.19
C MET A 49 7.57 -3.02 -5.08
N LEU A 50 7.74 -2.33 -6.21
CA LEU A 50 8.90 -2.52 -7.07
C LEU A 50 10.16 -2.44 -6.20
N GLU A 51 11.06 -3.40 -6.39
CA GLU A 51 12.35 -3.41 -5.69
C GLU A 51 13.13 -2.12 -6.00
N ALA A 52 13.03 -1.66 -7.25
CA ALA A 52 13.49 -0.36 -7.69
C ALA A 52 12.33 0.64 -7.73
N LYS A 53 12.35 1.63 -6.84
CA LYS A 53 11.39 2.74 -6.81
C LYS A 53 11.99 3.89 -7.61
N ASP A 54 11.24 4.45 -8.55
CA ASP A 54 11.67 5.62 -9.34
C ASP A 54 10.75 6.82 -9.03
N PRO A 55 11.21 7.79 -8.22
CA PRO A 55 10.42 8.97 -7.87
C PRO A 55 9.94 9.80 -9.08
N GLU A 56 10.65 9.73 -10.19
CA GLU A 56 10.38 10.50 -11.41
C GLU A 56 9.61 9.69 -12.46
N ALA A 57 9.25 8.43 -12.16
CA ALA A 57 8.49 7.59 -13.07
C ALA A 57 7.15 8.23 -13.42
N LEU A 58 6.77 8.09 -14.68
CA LEU A 58 5.46 8.53 -15.17
C LEU A 58 4.37 7.72 -14.47
N LEU A 59 3.32 8.40 -14.00
CA LEU A 59 2.21 7.73 -13.34
C LEU A 59 1.38 6.97 -14.37
N PHE A 60 1.08 5.72 -14.00
CA PHE A 60 0.09 4.85 -14.64
C PHE A 60 0.35 4.55 -16.13
N GLU A 61 1.59 4.28 -16.52
CA GLU A 61 1.87 3.74 -17.85
C GLU A 61 1.74 2.21 -17.92
N GLY A 62 1.51 1.69 -19.13
CA GLY A 62 1.50 0.24 -19.40
C GLY A 62 0.48 -0.53 -18.55
N SER A 63 0.94 -1.49 -17.76
CA SER A 63 0.10 -2.32 -16.88
C SER A 63 -0.57 -1.51 -15.76
N TYR A 64 0.02 -0.38 -15.34
CA TYR A 64 -0.54 0.48 -14.31
C TYR A 64 -1.74 1.28 -14.80
N GLN A 65 -1.80 1.64 -16.10
CA GLN A 65 -2.98 2.28 -16.70
C GLN A 65 -4.22 1.39 -16.55
N VAL A 66 -4.09 0.11 -16.89
CA VAL A 66 -5.17 -0.88 -16.81
C VAL A 66 -5.65 -1.04 -15.36
N ARG A 67 -4.72 -1.03 -14.39
CA ARG A 67 -5.04 -1.08 -12.96
C ARG A 67 -5.77 0.17 -12.49
N PHE A 68 -5.36 1.36 -12.95
CA PHE A 68 -6.02 2.61 -12.63
C PHE A 68 -7.46 2.66 -13.18
N GLU A 69 -7.66 2.31 -14.45
CA GLU A 69 -9.00 2.22 -15.06
C GLU A 69 -9.90 1.27 -14.28
N LYS A 70 -9.37 0.11 -13.87
CA LYS A 70 -10.10 -0.85 -13.03
C LYS A 70 -10.40 -0.36 -11.63
N ILE A 71 -9.60 0.56 -11.07
CA ILE A 71 -9.93 1.20 -9.79
C ILE A 71 -11.16 2.11 -9.98
N LEU A 72 -11.21 2.86 -11.08
CA LEU A 72 -12.32 3.77 -11.38
C LEU A 72 -13.65 3.02 -11.54
N THR A 73 -13.66 1.81 -12.11
CA THR A 73 -14.90 1.01 -12.26
C THR A 73 -15.50 0.52 -10.95
N ARG A 74 -14.76 0.57 -9.83
CA ARG A 74 -15.24 0.10 -8.51
C ARG A 74 -16.16 1.10 -7.82
N TYR A 75 -16.11 2.36 -8.25
CA TYR A 75 -16.77 3.45 -7.54
C TYR A 75 -17.66 4.25 -8.49
N PRO A 76 -18.85 4.69 -8.04
CA PRO A 76 -19.69 5.58 -8.83
C PRO A 76 -19.11 7.00 -8.94
N GLU A 77 -18.26 7.39 -7.98
CA GLU A 77 -17.69 8.73 -7.86
C GLU A 77 -16.16 8.65 -7.86
N THR A 78 -15.49 9.49 -8.65
CA THR A 78 -14.02 9.51 -8.76
C THR A 78 -13.34 9.83 -7.43
N ARG A 79 -13.98 10.64 -6.59
CA ARG A 79 -13.51 10.97 -5.24
C ARG A 79 -13.26 9.74 -4.37
N ALA A 80 -14.08 8.69 -4.51
CA ALA A 80 -13.93 7.46 -3.73
C ALA A 80 -12.75 6.60 -4.20
N ALA A 81 -12.26 6.81 -5.43
CA ALA A 81 -11.07 6.15 -5.96
C ALA A 81 -9.75 6.75 -5.44
N LEU A 82 -9.78 7.83 -4.65
CA LEU A 82 -8.58 8.56 -4.24
C LEU A 82 -7.57 7.69 -3.47
N LEU A 83 -8.01 6.95 -2.45
CA LEU A 83 -7.11 6.13 -1.64
C LEU A 83 -6.40 5.03 -2.47
N PRO A 84 -7.11 4.17 -3.22
CA PRO A 84 -6.43 3.18 -4.05
C PRO A 84 -5.56 3.81 -5.14
N THR A 85 -5.90 5.00 -5.64
CA THR A 85 -5.07 5.73 -6.62
C THR A 85 -3.77 6.23 -6.00
N LEU A 86 -3.81 6.82 -4.79
CA LEU A 86 -2.61 7.22 -4.05
C LEU A 86 -1.74 6.01 -3.69
N SER A 87 -2.35 4.88 -3.35
CA SER A 87 -1.62 3.62 -3.12
C SER A 87 -0.91 3.15 -4.39
N LEU A 88 -1.56 3.24 -5.55
CA LEU A 88 -0.96 2.87 -6.83
C LEU A 88 0.18 3.83 -7.22
N ALA A 89 0.02 5.13 -6.95
CA ALA A 89 1.07 6.12 -7.19
C ALA A 89 2.30 5.89 -6.28
N ARG A 90 2.06 5.60 -4.99
CA ARG A 90 3.12 5.19 -4.05
C ARG A 90 3.84 3.92 -4.51
N GLU A 91 3.14 2.97 -5.12
CA GLU A 91 3.74 1.74 -5.63
C GLU A 91 4.76 2.02 -6.74
N VAL A 92 4.44 2.95 -7.65
CA VAL A 92 5.31 3.34 -8.77
C VAL A 92 6.51 4.16 -8.28
N ARG A 93 6.26 5.19 -7.46
CA ARG A 93 7.27 6.19 -7.08
C ARG A 93 7.93 5.96 -5.71
N GLY A 94 7.47 4.98 -4.94
CA GLY A 94 7.95 4.65 -3.61
C GLY A 94 7.40 5.50 -2.46
N TYR A 95 7.05 6.76 -2.73
CA TYR A 95 6.42 7.69 -1.79
C TYR A 95 5.49 8.64 -2.53
N VAL A 96 4.71 9.43 -1.80
CA VAL A 96 3.72 10.36 -2.36
C VAL A 96 4.25 11.78 -2.19
N SER A 97 4.97 12.27 -3.19
CA SER A 97 5.47 13.65 -3.23
C SER A 97 4.35 14.67 -3.46
N PRO A 98 4.55 15.97 -3.18
CA PRO A 98 3.58 17.02 -3.53
C PRO A 98 3.20 17.01 -5.02
N GLU A 99 4.15 16.76 -5.90
CA GLU A 99 3.96 16.66 -7.36
C GLU A 99 3.06 15.46 -7.70
N THR A 100 3.33 14.31 -7.07
CA THR A 100 2.50 13.10 -7.19
C THR A 100 1.06 13.36 -6.73
N MET A 101 0.87 14.13 -5.66
CA MET A 101 -0.47 14.52 -5.19
C MET A 101 -1.18 15.43 -6.19
N ASP A 102 -0.47 16.36 -6.82
CA ASP A 102 -1.03 17.27 -7.81
C ASP A 102 -1.41 16.56 -9.11
N GLU A 103 -0.60 15.59 -9.55
CA GLU A 103 -0.94 14.71 -10.69
C GLU A 103 -2.18 13.85 -10.39
N VAL A 104 -2.25 13.21 -9.23
CA VAL A 104 -3.44 12.43 -8.82
C VAL A 104 -4.69 13.31 -8.69
N ALA A 105 -4.53 14.55 -8.24
CA ALA A 105 -5.63 15.52 -8.18
C ALA A 105 -6.19 15.81 -9.59
N GLN A 106 -5.32 16.01 -10.59
CA GLN A 106 -5.73 16.19 -11.98
C GLN A 106 -6.42 14.94 -12.55
N LEU A 107 -5.88 13.75 -12.28
CA LEU A 107 -6.43 12.48 -12.78
C LEU A 107 -7.85 12.18 -12.28
N LEU A 108 -8.19 12.63 -11.06
CA LEU A 108 -9.50 12.37 -10.44
C LEU A 108 -10.45 13.57 -10.47
N ASP A 109 -10.04 14.69 -11.09
CA ASP A 109 -10.75 15.98 -11.09
C ASP A 109 -11.06 16.46 -9.66
N LEU A 110 -10.04 16.47 -8.81
CA LEU A 110 -10.10 16.92 -7.41
C LEU A 110 -9.17 18.12 -7.19
N SER A 111 -9.39 18.87 -6.11
CA SER A 111 -8.45 19.92 -5.74
C SER A 111 -7.19 19.33 -5.08
N SER A 112 -6.01 19.90 -5.39
CA SER A 112 -4.75 19.55 -4.73
C SER A 112 -4.83 19.65 -3.20
N ALA A 113 -5.54 20.66 -2.69
CA ALA A 113 -5.73 20.84 -1.25
C ALA A 113 -6.49 19.65 -0.62
N TYR A 114 -7.49 19.11 -1.32
CA TYR A 114 -8.23 17.94 -0.85
C TYR A 114 -7.34 16.69 -0.82
N VAL A 115 -6.59 16.43 -1.91
CA VAL A 115 -5.66 15.29 -1.99
C VAL A 115 -4.59 15.37 -0.91
N ARG A 116 -3.97 16.53 -0.72
CA ARG A 116 -2.96 16.76 0.33
C ARG A 116 -3.53 16.56 1.74
N GLY A 117 -4.78 17.00 1.97
CA GLY A 117 -5.47 16.74 3.24
C GLY A 117 -5.62 15.25 3.52
N VAL A 118 -6.06 14.48 2.51
CA VAL A 118 -6.21 13.02 2.62
C VAL A 118 -4.86 12.32 2.80
N ALA A 119 -3.84 12.66 2.01
CA ALA A 119 -2.50 12.09 2.12
C ALA A 119 -1.80 12.43 3.45
N THR A 120 -2.17 13.56 4.07
CA THR A 120 -1.68 13.92 5.40
C THR A 120 -2.38 13.13 6.50
N PHE A 121 -3.69 12.88 6.35
CA PHE A 121 -4.51 12.18 7.33
C PHE A 121 -4.14 10.70 7.47
N TYR A 122 -3.88 10.00 6.36
CA TYR A 122 -3.50 8.59 6.39
C TYR A 122 -1.99 8.42 6.50
N THR A 123 -1.52 7.82 7.60
CA THR A 123 -0.10 7.58 7.90
C THR A 123 0.59 6.66 6.90
N MET A 124 -0.17 5.80 6.21
CA MET A 124 0.35 4.88 5.19
C MET A 124 0.93 5.59 3.95
N TYR A 125 0.64 6.88 3.73
CA TYR A 125 1.24 7.64 2.63
C TYR A 125 2.48 8.37 3.12
N ASN A 126 3.63 7.74 2.88
CA ASN A 126 4.93 8.37 3.11
C ASN A 126 5.06 9.59 2.19
N LYS A 127 5.30 10.76 2.78
CA LYS A 127 5.44 12.05 2.07
C LYS A 127 6.90 12.40 1.76
N LYS A 128 7.82 11.61 2.30
CA LYS A 128 9.26 11.68 2.10
C LYS A 128 9.74 10.33 1.56
N PRO A 129 10.91 10.30 0.89
CA PRO A 129 11.57 9.05 0.55
C PRO A 129 11.73 8.15 1.77
N VAL A 130 11.67 6.86 1.54
CA VAL A 130 11.93 5.82 2.56
C VAL A 130 12.88 4.80 1.97
N GLY A 131 13.59 4.08 2.84
CA GLY A 131 14.49 3.01 2.43
C GLY A 131 13.79 1.95 1.58
N LYS A 132 14.60 1.08 0.97
CA LYS A 132 14.12 -0.10 0.23
C LYS A 132 13.10 -0.89 1.06
N TYR A 133 13.45 -1.17 2.30
CA TYR A 133 12.65 -1.81 3.34
C TYR A 133 12.15 -0.79 4.36
N PHE A 134 10.83 -0.68 4.48
CA PHE A 134 10.17 0.18 5.45
C PHE A 134 9.63 -0.68 6.61
N ILE A 135 10.38 -0.74 7.70
CA ILE A 135 10.12 -1.58 8.86
C ILE A 135 9.21 -0.82 9.82
N GLN A 136 8.07 -1.43 10.17
CA GLN A 136 7.08 -0.86 11.07
C GLN A 136 6.94 -1.79 12.28
N ILE A 137 7.24 -1.26 13.47
CA ILE A 137 7.23 -2.04 14.71
C ILE A 137 6.08 -1.54 15.58
N CYS A 138 5.12 -2.42 15.85
CA CYS A 138 4.01 -2.10 16.74
C CYS A 138 4.51 -1.89 18.16
N THR A 139 4.31 -0.70 18.72
CA THR A 139 4.64 -0.35 20.11
C THR A 139 3.39 -0.15 20.98
N ASN A 140 2.21 -0.56 20.49
CA ASN A 140 0.97 -0.50 21.25
C ASN A 140 0.98 -1.52 22.42
N ILE A 141 0.07 -1.36 23.39
CA ILE A 141 0.09 -2.01 24.71
C ILE A 141 0.31 -3.52 24.67
N SER A 142 -0.36 -4.24 23.78
CA SER A 142 -0.23 -5.71 23.69
C SER A 142 1.18 -6.13 23.28
N CYS A 143 1.79 -5.40 22.34
CA CYS A 143 3.15 -5.66 21.89
C CYS A 143 4.17 -5.16 22.92
N ASN A 144 3.92 -4.01 23.53
CA ASN A 144 4.83 -3.45 24.53
C ASN A 144 4.92 -4.32 25.79
N LEU A 145 3.81 -4.92 26.23
CA LEU A 145 3.82 -5.92 27.32
C LEU A 145 4.69 -7.15 27.02
N CYS A 146 4.98 -7.41 25.74
CA CYS A 146 5.86 -8.47 25.27
C CYS A 146 7.27 -7.98 24.90
N GLY A 147 7.63 -6.73 25.21
CA GLY A 147 8.97 -6.18 24.95
C GLY A 147 9.16 -5.54 23.58
N ALA A 148 8.10 -4.97 22.96
CA ALA A 148 8.23 -4.31 21.67
C ALA A 148 9.18 -3.10 21.65
N GLU A 149 9.32 -2.37 22.76
CA GLU A 149 10.32 -1.30 22.88
C GLU A 149 11.75 -1.83 22.74
N ASP A 150 12.06 -3.01 23.30
CA ASP A 150 13.36 -3.65 23.16
C ASP A 150 13.60 -4.06 21.70
N VAL A 151 12.57 -4.58 21.02
CA VAL A 151 12.64 -4.93 19.59
C VAL A 151 12.93 -3.70 18.75
N LEU A 152 12.19 -2.60 18.95
CA LEU A 152 12.41 -1.35 18.23
C LEU A 152 13.85 -0.84 18.41
N LYS A 153 14.32 -0.85 19.65
CA LYS A 153 15.68 -0.41 19.98
C LYS A 153 16.74 -1.27 19.28
N GLU A 154 16.62 -2.59 19.33
CA GLU A 154 17.57 -3.51 18.70
C GLU A 154 17.65 -3.28 17.18
N PHE A 155 16.51 -3.06 16.51
CA PHE A 155 16.49 -2.73 15.08
C PHE A 155 17.24 -1.43 14.77
N LEU A 156 17.05 -0.38 15.57
CA LEU A 156 17.74 0.89 15.38
C LEU A 156 19.25 0.76 15.62
N GLU A 157 19.66 0.00 16.63
CA GLU A 157 21.08 -0.25 16.97
C GLU A 157 21.79 -1.08 15.89
N GLU A 158 21.18 -2.18 15.42
CA GLU A 158 21.77 -3.06 14.42
C GLU A 158 21.87 -2.39 13.04
N ILE A 159 20.85 -1.63 12.64
CA ILE A 159 20.86 -0.89 11.37
C ILE A 159 21.74 0.38 11.47
N GLY A 160 21.91 0.91 12.68
CA GLY A 160 22.63 2.17 12.91
C GLY A 160 21.90 3.38 12.34
N THR A 161 20.57 3.45 12.52
CA THR A 161 19.72 4.55 12.06
C THR A 161 18.91 5.16 13.20
N GLU A 162 18.37 6.36 12.97
CA GLU A 162 17.41 6.98 13.88
C GLU A 162 15.97 6.66 13.45
N LEU A 163 15.03 6.78 14.39
CA LEU A 163 13.61 6.52 14.13
C LEU A 163 13.08 7.44 13.02
N GLY A 164 12.55 6.85 11.96
CA GLY A 164 12.00 7.56 10.79
C GLY A 164 13.03 8.04 9.78
N GLU A 165 14.33 7.84 10.04
CA GLU A 165 15.40 8.19 9.12
C GLU A 165 15.77 6.99 8.22
N ILE A 166 16.45 7.30 7.11
CA ILE A 166 16.97 6.31 6.18
C ILE A 166 18.39 5.94 6.60
N SER A 167 18.69 4.65 6.67
CA SER A 167 20.03 4.13 6.95
C SER A 167 21.05 4.61 5.92
N SER A 168 22.33 4.62 6.32
CA SER A 168 23.42 5.15 5.48
C SER A 168 23.62 4.43 4.14
N ASP A 169 23.20 3.17 4.05
CA ASP A 169 23.19 2.35 2.83
C ASP A 169 21.94 2.57 1.95
N GLY A 170 20.94 3.31 2.45
CA GLY A 170 19.69 3.59 1.75
C GLY A 170 18.65 2.47 1.81
N ASP A 171 18.96 1.35 2.47
CA ASP A 171 18.14 0.15 2.39
C ASP A 171 17.02 0.13 3.43
N PHE A 172 17.18 0.75 4.60
CA PHE A 172 16.26 0.58 5.71
C PHE A 172 15.71 1.92 6.23
N SER A 173 14.44 1.89 6.62
CA SER A 173 13.82 2.91 7.45
C SER A 173 12.98 2.23 8.50
N VAL A 174 13.15 2.60 9.76
CA VAL A 174 12.44 1.99 10.89
C VAL A 174 11.51 3.02 11.50
N ILE A 175 10.23 2.68 11.66
CA ILE A 175 9.26 3.52 12.36
C ILE A 175 8.53 2.72 13.44
N GLU A 176 8.09 3.44 14.47
CA GLU A 176 7.06 2.93 15.36
C GLU A 176 5.71 2.98 14.65
N ALA A 177 4.88 1.99 14.96
CA ALA A 177 3.52 1.90 14.46
C ALA A 177 2.58 1.54 15.62
N GLU A 178 1.30 1.83 15.38
CA GLU A 178 0.22 1.37 16.25
C GLU A 178 -0.11 -0.11 15.94
N CYS A 179 -1.23 -0.60 16.48
CA CYS A 179 -1.71 -1.95 16.18
C CYS A 179 -1.82 -2.19 14.65
N LEU A 180 -1.15 -3.25 14.17
CA LEU A 180 -1.04 -3.65 12.76
C LEU A 180 -2.01 -4.78 12.38
#